data_AF-A0A7C2QLB0-F1
#
_entry.id   AF-A0A7C2QLB0-F1
#
_cell.length_a   1.000
_cell.length_b   1.000
_cell.length_c   1.000
_cell.angle_alpha   90.00
_cell.angle_beta   90.00
_cell.angle_gamma   90.00
#
_symmetry.space_group_name_H-M   'P 1'
#
loop_
_entity.id
_entity.type
_entity.pdbx_description
1 polymer ?
#
loop_
_entity_poly.entity_id
_entity_poly.type
_entity_poly.pdbx_seq_one_letter_code
_entity_poly.pdbx_strand_id
1 'polypeptide(L)'
;MRRYGWAVASAFLVVGGLRAQPATDTAPRPAPRTTVTDTTSRALPAPGETVAPAPAPAKPSVSAAQRVRLAQEEARGSTWAQRAISFVGLLSFLLIAWALSSDRRAVPWATVAWGMGLQFVFALLVLRTAPGREFFDFLNVIVTKLLGYTTDGARFIFGNLVEQNVPVGPADGPMAPLGSVRMWANTGAYFAFNVLPTIIFFSSLMTLLYYLGVMQWVVKGFAWVMLRTMKTSGAETLSSAANVFLGQTEAPLLVKPFVRLMTNSELFAVMVGGFANVAGGVLAAYVGMLQHTFPSIAGHLIAASVMSAPASLAIAKLMFPEKEEPVTKGSLRIELEKIDANVIDAAARGASEGLTLALNVAAMLLAFIALLGLLNGLLGWVGGFVGVPHLSLQLVLGYVGAPLAWLMGAPWKDALTVGMLIGEKTAINEFVAYLHLAQLLESGAPLSARAVIVATYALCGFANFASIAIQIGGIGGMAPERRSDLSRLGLKAMIGGSLTSFTVAAVAGMVI
;
A
#
# COMPACT_ATOMS: atom_id res chain seq x y z
N MET A 1 -23.89 -30.97 -28.44
CA MET A 1 -24.23 -29.81 -29.28
C MET A 1 -23.01 -28.90 -29.30
N ARG A 2 -22.18 -28.88 -30.36
CA ARG A 2 -22.21 -27.91 -31.50
C ARG A 2 -22.38 -26.45 -31.01
N ARG A 3 -21.68 -25.42 -31.47
CA ARG A 3 -20.55 -25.11 -32.38
C ARG A 3 -20.57 -23.55 -32.42
N TYR A 4 -19.44 -22.92 -32.78
CA TYR A 4 -19.24 -21.51 -33.19
C TYR A 4 -18.96 -20.42 -32.15
N GLY A 5 -17.85 -19.71 -32.38
CA GLY A 5 -17.45 -18.54 -31.61
C GLY A 5 -16.09 -17.88 -31.91
N TRP A 6 -15.52 -18.00 -33.13
CA TRP A 6 -14.55 -17.08 -33.78
C TRP A 6 -13.18 -16.82 -33.10
N ALA A 7 -12.02 -17.16 -33.70
CA ALA A 7 -11.44 -16.63 -34.95
C ALA A 7 -11.04 -15.15 -34.91
N VAL A 8 -9.93 -14.83 -34.22
CA VAL A 8 -8.99 -13.73 -34.56
C VAL A 8 -7.58 -14.14 -34.10
N ALA A 9 -6.93 -15.03 -34.85
CA ALA A 9 -5.52 -15.36 -34.66
C ALA A 9 -4.97 -16.00 -35.93
N SER A 10 -4.87 -15.25 -37.03
CA SER A 10 -4.12 -15.64 -38.24
C SER A 10 -4.18 -14.51 -39.27
N ALA A 11 -3.41 -13.45 -39.09
CA ALA A 11 -3.03 -12.55 -40.16
C ALA A 11 -1.69 -11.92 -39.78
N PHE A 12 -0.62 -12.41 -40.39
CA PHE A 12 0.66 -11.77 -40.67
C PHE A 12 1.77 -12.82 -40.73
N LEU A 13 1.73 -13.63 -41.79
CA LEU A 13 2.89 -14.31 -42.33
C LEU A 13 2.64 -14.50 -43.83
N VAL A 14 3.72 -14.33 -44.61
CA VAL A 14 3.91 -14.58 -46.06
C VAL A 14 3.74 -13.34 -46.96
N VAL A 15 4.66 -12.95 -47.87
CA VAL A 15 6.06 -13.26 -48.23
C VAL A 15 6.51 -12.16 -49.23
N GLY A 16 7.81 -11.88 -49.29
CA GLY A 16 8.49 -11.28 -50.46
C GLY A 16 9.71 -10.47 -50.00
N GLY A 17 10.97 -10.88 -50.10
CA GLY A 17 11.63 -11.76 -51.06
C GLY A 17 12.37 -10.90 -52.10
N LEU A 18 13.59 -10.43 -51.80
CA LEU A 18 14.54 -9.91 -52.80
C LEU A 18 16.01 -9.93 -52.31
N ARG A 19 16.75 -10.87 -52.91
CA ARG A 19 18.18 -10.89 -53.33
C ARG A 19 19.30 -10.31 -52.43
N ALA A 20 20.22 -11.21 -52.11
CA ALA A 20 21.59 -10.94 -51.70
C ALA A 20 22.41 -10.23 -52.80
N GLN A 21 23.26 -9.29 -52.41
CA GLN A 21 24.34 -8.73 -53.21
C GLN A 21 25.71 -9.05 -52.59
N PRO A 22 26.78 -9.15 -53.39
CA PRO A 22 28.05 -9.76 -52.99
C PRO A 22 28.94 -8.81 -52.20
N ALA A 23 29.84 -9.41 -51.42
CA ALA A 23 30.89 -8.73 -50.66
C ALA A 23 31.84 -7.95 -51.58
N THR A 24 32.11 -6.69 -51.24
CA THR A 24 33.23 -5.91 -51.77
C THR A 24 34.17 -5.53 -50.64
N ASP A 25 35.39 -6.06 -50.73
CA ASP A 25 36.57 -5.67 -49.95
C ASP A 25 36.80 -4.16 -50.04
N THR A 26 36.77 -3.47 -48.90
CA THR A 26 37.52 -2.21 -48.71
C THR A 26 38.04 -2.13 -47.28
N ALA A 27 39.37 -2.03 -47.17
CA ALA A 27 40.14 -1.99 -45.93
C ALA A 27 39.77 -0.81 -44.99
N PRO A 28 39.99 -0.94 -43.66
CA PRO A 28 39.65 0.11 -42.71
C PRO A 28 40.60 1.32 -42.80
N ARG A 29 40.03 2.52 -42.93
CA ARG A 29 40.77 3.79 -42.77
C ARG A 29 41.06 4.05 -41.27
N PRO A 30 42.25 4.54 -40.90
CA PRO A 30 42.60 4.79 -39.50
C PRO A 30 41.89 6.04 -38.96
N ALA A 31 41.53 5.98 -37.68
CA ALA A 31 40.94 7.09 -36.94
C ALA A 31 41.88 8.32 -36.87
N PRO A 32 41.37 9.55 -36.94
CA PRO A 32 42.19 10.72 -36.62
C PRO A 32 42.42 10.83 -35.12
N ARG A 33 43.70 11.00 -34.75
CA ARG A 33 44.20 11.23 -33.39
C ARG A 33 43.51 12.45 -32.76
N THR A 34 42.99 12.30 -31.55
CA THR A 34 42.63 13.39 -30.65
C THR A 34 43.90 14.10 -30.15
N THR A 35 44.13 15.31 -30.63
CA THR A 35 45.07 16.25 -30.02
C THR A 35 44.46 16.82 -28.74
N VAL A 36 45.10 16.55 -27.61
CA VAL A 36 44.88 17.24 -26.34
C VAL A 36 45.27 18.70 -26.55
N THR A 37 44.31 19.62 -26.45
CA THR A 37 44.59 21.06 -26.32
C THR A 37 44.05 21.55 -24.99
N ASP A 38 45.02 21.83 -24.13
CA ASP A 38 44.93 22.55 -22.88
C ASP A 38 44.32 23.94 -23.14
N THR A 39 43.25 24.31 -22.43
CA THR A 39 42.66 25.66 -22.48
C THR A 39 42.39 26.18 -21.08
N THR A 40 43.47 26.48 -20.36
CA THR A 40 43.49 27.56 -19.38
C THR A 40 43.66 28.90 -20.11
N SER A 41 42.58 29.43 -20.70
CA SER A 41 42.51 30.87 -21.02
C SER A 41 41.10 31.39 -20.83
N ARG A 42 40.92 32.12 -19.73
CA ARG A 42 39.68 32.84 -19.39
C ARG A 42 39.61 34.06 -20.32
N ALA A 43 38.81 33.98 -21.38
CA ALA A 43 38.51 35.15 -22.21
C ALA A 43 37.62 36.12 -21.42
N LEU A 44 38.07 37.38 -21.30
CA LEU A 44 37.24 38.48 -20.79
C LEU A 44 36.13 38.78 -21.80
N PRO A 45 34.88 39.02 -21.37
CA PRO A 45 33.78 39.36 -22.28
C PRO A 45 33.98 40.75 -22.87
N ALA A 46 33.56 40.91 -24.13
CA ALA A 46 33.63 42.19 -24.85
C ALA A 46 32.72 43.25 -24.22
N PRO A 47 33.09 44.54 -24.25
CA PRO A 47 32.31 45.61 -23.63
C PRO A 47 31.01 45.85 -24.42
N GLY A 48 29.87 45.43 -23.86
CA GLY A 48 28.54 45.66 -24.44
C GLY A 48 27.48 44.61 -24.12
N GLU A 49 27.85 43.44 -23.62
CA GLU A 49 26.88 42.42 -23.20
C GLU A 49 26.31 42.75 -21.81
N THR A 50 25.05 43.16 -21.77
CA THR A 50 24.29 43.22 -20.52
C THR A 50 24.10 41.80 -20.02
N VAL A 51 24.82 41.46 -18.95
CA VAL A 51 24.63 40.20 -18.23
C VAL A 51 23.20 40.18 -17.71
N ALA A 52 22.35 39.36 -18.32
CA ALA A 52 21.01 39.10 -17.80
C ALA A 52 21.15 38.66 -16.33
N PRO A 53 20.36 39.22 -15.39
CA PRO A 53 20.47 38.84 -13.99
C PRO A 53 20.26 37.33 -13.88
N ALA A 54 21.15 36.68 -13.11
CA ALA A 54 21.04 35.26 -12.83
C ALA A 54 19.59 34.93 -12.43
N PRO A 55 18.96 33.88 -13.01
CA PRO A 55 17.60 33.54 -12.67
C PRO A 55 17.51 33.37 -11.15
N ALA A 56 16.56 34.08 -10.54
CA ALA A 56 16.30 33.94 -9.11
C ALA A 56 16.15 32.45 -8.78
N PRO A 57 16.70 31.98 -7.63
CA PRO A 57 16.59 30.57 -7.26
C PRO A 57 15.12 30.16 -7.35
N ALA A 58 14.85 29.14 -8.16
CA ALA A 58 13.50 28.67 -8.42
C ALA A 58 12.81 28.44 -7.08
N LYS A 59 11.64 29.07 -6.87
CA LYS A 59 10.82 28.80 -5.69
C LYS A 59 10.61 27.28 -5.64
N PRO A 60 10.85 26.61 -4.49
CA PRO A 60 10.61 25.18 -4.39
C PRO A 60 9.18 24.90 -4.87
N SER A 61 9.03 23.90 -5.73
CA SER A 61 7.71 23.41 -6.12
C SER A 61 6.89 23.14 -4.85
N VAL A 62 5.56 23.29 -4.91
CA VAL A 62 4.66 23.15 -3.75
C VAL A 62 4.98 21.87 -2.94
N SER A 63 5.38 20.78 -3.62
CA SER A 63 5.79 19.53 -2.97
C SER A 63 7.09 19.62 -2.16
N ALA A 64 8.07 20.44 -2.53
CA ALA A 64 9.34 20.58 -1.80
C ALA A 64 9.17 21.41 -0.52
N ALA A 65 8.38 22.50 -0.55
CA ALA A 65 8.06 23.26 0.65
C ALA A 65 7.20 22.45 1.63
N GLN A 66 6.22 21.72 1.10
CA GLN A 66 5.37 20.82 1.89
C GLN A 66 6.18 19.70 2.55
N ARG A 67 7.13 19.08 1.82
CA ARG A 67 8.06 18.07 2.36
C ARG A 67 8.81 18.58 3.59
N VAL A 68 9.45 19.74 3.48
CA VAL A 68 10.23 20.33 4.59
C VAL A 68 9.32 20.65 5.77
N ARG A 69 8.15 21.23 5.52
CA ARG A 69 7.17 21.55 6.55
C ARG A 69 6.73 20.30 7.31
N LEU A 70 6.33 19.23 6.61
CA LEU A 70 5.89 17.98 7.24
C LEU A 70 7.02 17.35 8.07
N ALA A 71 8.24 17.32 7.54
CA ALA A 71 9.40 16.81 8.28
C ALA A 71 9.71 17.63 9.55
N GLN A 72 9.60 18.96 9.48
CA GLN A 72 9.78 19.83 10.65
C GLN A 72 8.67 19.66 11.70
N GLU A 73 7.41 19.55 11.26
CA GLU A 73 6.28 19.29 12.14
C GLU A 73 6.38 17.92 12.82
N GLU A 74 6.81 16.89 12.09
CA GLU A 74 7.06 15.55 12.64
C GLU A 74 8.17 15.58 13.71
N ALA A 75 9.28 16.30 13.43
CA ALA A 75 10.39 16.44 14.37
C ALA A 75 10.03 17.17 15.67
N ARG A 76 9.05 18.10 15.63
CA ARG A 76 8.58 18.84 16.81
C ARG A 76 7.82 17.95 17.81
N GLY A 77 7.28 16.81 17.35
CA GLY A 77 6.54 15.87 18.19
C GLY A 77 5.18 16.41 18.68
N SER A 78 4.43 15.58 19.38
CA SER A 78 3.08 15.93 19.88
C SER A 78 3.04 16.43 21.32
N THR A 79 1.96 17.14 21.65
CA THR A 79 1.66 17.56 23.03
C THR A 79 1.08 16.40 23.85
N TRP A 80 1.23 16.46 25.17
CA TRP A 80 0.63 15.48 26.09
C TRP A 80 -0.89 15.36 25.94
N ALA A 81 -1.59 16.46 25.65
CA ALA A 81 -3.03 16.46 25.41
C ALA A 81 -3.40 15.62 24.18
N GLN A 82 -2.67 15.77 23.07
CA GLN A 82 -2.90 14.98 21.86
C GLN A 82 -2.65 13.49 22.07
N ARG A 83 -1.61 13.14 22.85
CA ARG A 83 -1.31 11.76 23.23
C ARG A 83 -2.40 11.16 24.11
N ALA A 84 -2.93 11.94 25.06
CA ALA A 84 -4.04 11.53 25.91
C ALA A 84 -5.32 11.28 25.10
N ILE A 85 -5.61 12.11 24.09
CA ILE A 85 -6.73 11.88 23.18
C ILE A 85 -6.57 10.54 22.45
N SER A 86 -5.38 10.27 21.88
CA SER A 86 -5.09 8.99 21.23
C SER A 86 -5.25 7.79 22.18
N PHE A 87 -4.85 7.93 23.45
CA PHE A 87 -5.06 6.89 24.46
C PHE A 87 -6.56 6.66 24.75
N VAL A 88 -7.35 7.73 24.90
CA VAL A 88 -8.81 7.63 25.04
C VAL A 88 -9.43 7.00 23.79
N GLY A 89 -8.93 7.31 22.60
CA GLY A 89 -9.32 6.66 21.36
C GLY A 89 -9.07 5.17 21.36
N LEU A 90 -7.86 4.73 21.74
CA LEU A 90 -7.53 3.31 21.88
C LEU A 90 -8.53 2.59 22.79
N LEU A 91 -8.82 3.15 23.97
CA LEU A 91 -9.82 2.59 24.89
C LEU A 91 -11.23 2.58 24.29
N SER A 92 -11.60 3.62 23.55
CA SER A 92 -12.90 3.73 22.89
C SER A 92 -13.07 2.67 21.79
N PHE A 93 -12.05 2.43 20.97
CA PHE A 93 -12.10 1.39 19.93
C PHE A 93 -12.14 -0.02 20.53
N LEU A 94 -11.42 -0.27 21.63
CA LEU A 94 -11.52 -1.51 22.38
C LEU A 94 -12.91 -1.68 23.00
N LEU A 95 -13.50 -0.61 23.53
CA LEU A 95 -14.87 -0.64 24.05
C LEU A 95 -15.89 -0.94 22.94
N ILE A 96 -15.73 -0.37 21.75
CA ILE A 96 -16.58 -0.67 20.59
C ILE A 96 -16.42 -2.15 20.19
N ALA A 97 -15.19 -2.65 20.09
CA ALA A 97 -14.93 -4.07 19.79
C ALA A 97 -15.57 -5.00 20.84
N TRP A 98 -15.44 -4.67 22.12
CA TRP A 98 -16.06 -5.43 23.22
C TRP A 98 -17.59 -5.34 23.21
N ALA A 99 -18.16 -4.18 22.90
CA ALA A 99 -19.61 -3.99 22.79
C ALA A 99 -20.20 -4.86 21.67
N LEU A 100 -19.47 -5.00 20.56
CA LEU A 100 -19.79 -5.86 19.42
C LEU A 100 -19.43 -7.34 19.64
N SER A 101 -18.90 -7.73 20.80
CA SER A 101 -18.49 -9.10 21.08
C SER A 101 -19.66 -10.10 21.02
N SER A 102 -19.42 -11.29 20.47
CA SER A 102 -20.41 -12.38 20.49
C SER A 102 -20.61 -12.99 21.87
N ASP A 103 -19.62 -12.89 22.76
CA ASP A 103 -19.71 -13.32 24.14
C ASP A 103 -18.72 -12.57 25.04
N ARG A 104 -19.20 -11.56 25.74
CA ARG A 104 -18.36 -10.68 26.59
C ARG A 104 -17.74 -11.41 27.79
N ARG A 105 -18.24 -12.59 28.17
CA ARG A 105 -17.74 -13.37 29.32
C ARG A 105 -16.60 -14.29 28.92
N ALA A 106 -16.56 -14.73 27.66
CA ALA A 106 -15.54 -15.64 27.13
C ALA A 106 -14.28 -14.93 26.63
N VAL A 107 -14.20 -13.60 26.72
CA VAL A 107 -13.09 -12.80 26.20
C VAL A 107 -11.76 -13.20 26.86
N PRO A 108 -10.75 -13.64 26.07
CA PRO A 108 -9.43 -13.98 26.60
C PRO A 108 -8.62 -12.70 26.85
N TRP A 109 -8.84 -12.04 27.99
CA TRP A 109 -8.18 -10.77 28.32
C TRP A 109 -6.65 -10.82 28.28
N ALA A 110 -6.04 -11.97 28.57
CA ALA A 110 -4.59 -12.15 28.41
C ALA A 110 -4.14 -11.99 26.94
N THR A 111 -4.87 -12.59 25.99
CA THR A 111 -4.62 -12.45 24.54
C THR A 111 -4.80 -11.00 24.10
N VAL A 112 -5.87 -10.34 24.55
CA VAL A 112 -6.14 -8.93 24.22
C VAL A 112 -5.04 -8.02 24.76
N ALA A 113 -4.66 -8.19 26.03
CA ALA A 113 -3.60 -7.41 26.68
C ALA A 113 -2.24 -7.63 25.99
N TRP A 114 -1.89 -8.86 25.64
CA TRP A 114 -0.65 -9.14 24.89
C TRP A 114 -0.69 -8.54 23.49
N GLY A 115 -1.79 -8.65 22.75
CA GLY A 115 -1.86 -8.06 21.41
C GLY A 115 -1.73 -6.53 21.43
N MET A 116 -2.38 -5.86 22.39
CA MET A 116 -2.22 -4.41 22.60
C MET A 116 -0.81 -4.05 23.09
N GLY A 117 -0.25 -4.84 24.00
CA GLY A 117 1.10 -4.63 24.54
C GLY A 117 2.19 -4.81 23.47
N LEU A 118 2.09 -5.85 22.63
CA LEU A 118 3.05 -6.11 21.55
C LEU A 118 3.07 -4.98 20.52
N GLN A 119 1.90 -4.51 20.05
CA GLN A 119 1.87 -3.39 19.11
C GLN A 119 2.40 -2.10 19.75
N PHE A 120 2.11 -1.84 21.04
CA PHE A 120 2.57 -0.65 21.74
C PHE A 120 4.08 -0.67 21.98
N VAL A 121 4.63 -1.81 22.42
CA VAL A 121 6.07 -2.00 22.59
C VAL A 121 6.78 -1.86 21.26
N PHE A 122 6.26 -2.47 20.19
CA PHE A 122 6.84 -2.32 18.86
C PHE A 122 6.82 -0.86 18.40
N ALA A 123 5.69 -0.16 18.57
CA ALA A 123 5.58 1.26 18.25
C ALA A 123 6.59 2.12 19.02
N LEU A 124 6.76 1.89 20.33
CA LEU A 124 7.77 2.58 21.13
C LEU A 124 9.20 2.30 20.63
N LEU A 125 9.52 1.03 20.38
CA LEU A 125 10.84 0.64 19.89
C LEU A 125 11.14 1.34 18.57
N VAL A 126 10.21 1.31 17.62
CA VAL A 126 10.46 1.76 16.26
C VAL A 126 10.30 3.28 16.09
N LEU A 127 9.27 3.89 16.67
CA LEU A 127 8.95 5.31 16.46
C LEU A 127 9.64 6.26 17.45
N ARG A 128 10.11 5.76 18.62
CA ARG A 128 10.66 6.64 19.67
C ARG A 128 12.15 6.47 19.92
N THR A 129 12.67 5.24 19.86
CA THR A 129 14.09 5.00 20.18
C THR A 129 15.01 5.46 19.05
N ALA A 130 16.26 5.81 19.37
CA ALA A 130 17.25 6.15 18.34
C ALA A 130 17.61 4.94 17.46
N PRO A 131 17.88 3.73 18.01
CA PRO A 131 18.09 2.54 17.19
C PRO A 131 16.87 2.17 16.33
N GLY A 132 15.67 2.39 16.85
CA GLY A 132 14.42 2.19 16.11
C GLY A 132 14.33 3.08 14.89
N ARG A 133 14.63 4.38 15.03
CA ARG A 133 14.68 5.33 13.92
C ARG A 133 15.74 4.97 12.89
N GLU A 134 16.94 4.58 13.32
CA GLU A 134 17.99 4.11 12.39
C GLU A 134 17.56 2.86 11.61
N PHE A 135 16.94 1.90 12.29
CA PHE A 135 16.36 0.72 11.64
C PHE A 135 15.22 1.11 10.67
N PHE A 136 14.41 2.10 11.03
CA PHE A 136 13.33 2.60 10.20
C PHE A 136 13.83 3.28 8.93
N ASP A 137 14.84 4.14 9.06
CA ASP A 137 15.50 4.81 7.95
C ASP A 137 16.18 3.78 7.03
N PHE A 138 16.80 2.75 7.61
CA PHE A 138 17.36 1.64 6.85
C PHE A 138 16.29 0.92 6.00
N LEU A 139 15.13 0.58 6.59
CA LEU A 139 14.02 -0.02 5.85
C LEU A 139 13.50 0.92 4.75
N ASN A 140 13.38 2.21 5.04
CA ASN A 140 12.93 3.21 4.08
C ASN A 140 13.88 3.28 2.87
N VAL A 141 15.19 3.27 3.11
CA VAL A 141 16.21 3.23 2.06
C VAL A 141 16.10 1.96 1.21
N ILE A 142 15.88 0.79 1.82
CA ILE A 142 15.68 -0.46 1.08
C ILE A 142 14.48 -0.36 0.16
N VAL A 143 13.31 0.02 0.67
CA VAL A 143 12.09 0.12 -0.13
C VAL A 143 12.26 1.13 -1.26
N THR A 144 12.84 2.30 -0.97
CA THR A 144 13.09 3.33 -1.98
C THR A 144 14.02 2.82 -3.09
N LYS A 145 15.07 2.05 -2.76
CA LYS A 145 15.94 1.42 -3.75
C LYS A 145 15.21 0.37 -4.59
N LEU A 146 14.37 -0.47 -3.98
CA LEU A 146 13.55 -1.45 -4.69
C LEU A 146 12.56 -0.78 -5.66
N LEU A 147 11.96 0.35 -5.25
CA LEU A 147 11.14 1.19 -6.14
C LEU A 147 11.95 1.79 -7.29
N GLY A 148 13.22 2.13 -7.04
CA GLY A 148 14.18 2.52 -8.08
C GLY A 148 14.34 1.43 -9.15
N TYR A 149 14.62 0.18 -8.74
CA TYR A 149 14.75 -0.95 -9.68
C TYR A 149 13.46 -1.24 -10.45
N THR A 150 12.31 -1.05 -9.81
CA THR A 150 11.01 -1.13 -10.48
C THR A 150 10.90 -0.05 -11.56
N THR A 151 11.32 1.19 -11.24
CA THR A 151 11.28 2.32 -12.17
C THR A 151 12.19 2.06 -13.37
N ASP A 152 13.35 1.43 -13.19
CA ASP A 152 14.23 1.02 -14.30
C ASP A 152 13.53 0.02 -15.23
N GLY A 153 12.88 -1.00 -14.66
CA GLY A 153 12.10 -1.98 -15.43
C GLY A 153 10.90 -1.36 -16.16
N ALA A 154 10.18 -0.45 -15.50
CA ALA A 154 9.07 0.28 -16.10
C ALA A 154 9.54 1.22 -17.21
N ARG A 155 10.69 1.90 -17.02
CA ARG A 155 11.29 2.80 -18.03
C ARG A 155 11.70 2.05 -19.28
N PHE A 156 12.17 0.80 -19.14
CA PHE A 156 12.45 -0.05 -20.29
C PHE A 156 11.19 -0.34 -21.14
N ILE A 157 10.03 -0.56 -20.50
CA ILE A 157 8.77 -0.90 -21.19
C ILE A 157 8.03 0.34 -21.71
N PHE A 158 7.97 1.40 -20.90
CA PHE A 158 7.08 2.55 -21.12
C PHE A 158 7.84 3.87 -21.39
N GLY A 159 9.17 3.85 -21.40
CA GLY A 159 9.99 5.04 -21.66
C GLY A 159 9.76 6.14 -20.62
N ASN A 160 9.63 7.39 -21.08
CA ASN A 160 9.50 8.56 -20.21
C ASN A 160 8.10 8.72 -19.56
N LEU A 161 7.13 7.87 -19.91
CA LEU A 161 5.78 7.90 -19.31
C LEU A 161 5.78 7.52 -17.83
N VAL A 162 6.88 6.97 -17.33
CA VAL A 162 7.09 6.64 -15.92
C VAL A 162 7.34 7.87 -15.05
N GLU A 163 7.58 9.05 -15.64
CA GLU A 163 7.81 10.30 -14.92
C GLU A 163 6.50 11.12 -14.82
N GLN A 164 6.34 11.84 -13.71
CA GLN A 164 5.18 12.72 -13.50
C GLN A 164 5.15 13.89 -14.48
N ASN A 165 6.33 14.44 -14.79
CA ASN A 165 6.52 15.45 -15.81
C ASN A 165 7.24 14.78 -16.98
N VAL A 166 6.53 14.55 -18.07
CA VAL A 166 7.08 13.89 -19.25
C VAL A 166 7.72 14.97 -20.13
N PRO A 167 9.02 14.83 -20.49
CA PRO A 167 9.66 15.78 -21.37
C PRO A 167 9.07 15.68 -22.79
N VAL A 168 8.74 16.84 -23.37
CA VAL A 168 8.19 16.99 -24.71
C VAL A 168 9.15 17.81 -25.56
N GLY A 169 9.48 17.28 -26.74
CA GLY A 169 10.40 17.91 -27.68
C GLY A 169 10.41 17.19 -29.03
N PRO A 170 11.09 17.75 -30.03
CA PRO A 170 11.32 17.07 -31.29
C PRO A 170 12.06 15.76 -31.04
N ALA A 171 11.48 14.65 -31.49
CA ALA A 171 12.12 13.33 -31.47
C ALA A 171 12.26 12.86 -32.91
N ASP A 172 13.47 12.45 -33.31
CA ASP A 172 13.76 11.90 -34.63
C ASP A 172 13.34 10.43 -34.72
N GLY A 173 12.10 10.13 -34.29
CA GLY A 173 11.49 8.80 -34.34
C GLY A 173 10.89 8.34 -33.00
N PRO A 174 10.11 7.22 -33.01
CA PRO A 174 9.34 6.75 -31.85
C PRO A 174 10.16 6.35 -30.62
N MET A 175 11.47 6.11 -30.80
CA MET A 175 12.43 5.67 -29.76
C MET A 175 13.72 6.52 -29.77
N ALA A 176 13.76 7.62 -30.52
CA ALA A 176 14.92 8.50 -30.53
C ALA A 176 15.01 9.26 -29.19
N PRO A 177 16.21 9.38 -28.58
CA PRO A 177 16.38 10.24 -27.41
C PRO A 177 15.97 11.67 -27.77
N LEU A 178 15.27 12.33 -26.84
CA LEU A 178 14.84 13.72 -27.03
C LEU A 178 16.06 14.61 -27.28
N GLY A 179 16.19 15.15 -28.49
CA GLY A 179 17.34 15.97 -28.88
C GLY A 179 17.38 17.33 -28.16
N SER A 180 16.21 17.89 -27.82
CA SER A 180 16.10 19.02 -26.89
C SER A 180 14.75 18.99 -26.18
N VAL A 181 14.76 18.88 -24.85
CA VAL A 181 13.55 19.02 -24.03
C VAL A 181 13.17 20.50 -24.00
N ARG A 182 12.04 20.84 -24.62
CA ARG A 182 11.57 22.24 -24.70
C ARG A 182 10.41 22.51 -23.77
N MET A 183 9.60 21.49 -23.49
CA MET A 183 8.43 21.58 -22.63
C MET A 183 8.29 20.33 -21.78
N TRP A 184 7.49 20.41 -20.73
CA TRP A 184 7.15 19.28 -19.87
C TRP A 184 5.64 19.16 -19.81
N ALA A 185 5.11 17.95 -20.01
CA ALA A 185 3.69 17.66 -19.91
C ALA A 185 3.41 16.84 -18.65
N ASN A 186 2.44 17.27 -17.85
CA ASN A 186 1.85 16.43 -16.81
C ASN A 186 0.71 15.63 -17.45
N THR A 187 0.95 14.34 -17.70
CA THR A 187 0.07 13.48 -18.50
C THR A 187 -0.92 12.67 -17.66
N GLY A 188 -0.80 12.69 -16.33
CA GLY A 188 -1.52 11.76 -15.44
C GLY A 188 -1.09 10.29 -15.60
N ALA A 189 -0.14 10.00 -16.48
CA ALA A 189 0.27 8.65 -16.86
C ALA A 189 1.11 7.95 -15.78
N TYR A 190 1.70 8.73 -14.86
CA TYR A 190 2.53 8.26 -13.74
C TYR A 190 1.87 7.12 -12.96
N PHE A 191 0.57 7.21 -12.70
CA PHE A 191 -0.14 6.17 -11.98
C PHE A 191 -0.10 4.82 -12.71
N ALA A 192 -0.47 4.82 -13.99
CA ALA A 192 -0.54 3.59 -14.78
C ALA A 192 0.84 2.98 -15.08
N PHE A 193 1.86 3.82 -15.29
CA PHE A 193 3.17 3.38 -15.78
C PHE A 193 4.28 3.36 -14.72
N ASN A 194 4.07 3.92 -13.52
CA ASN A 194 5.03 3.84 -12.42
C ASN A 194 4.46 3.08 -11.22
N VAL A 195 3.23 3.39 -10.82
CA VAL A 195 2.62 2.79 -9.62
C VAL A 195 2.16 1.36 -9.86
N LEU A 196 1.44 1.07 -10.95
CA LEU A 196 0.97 -0.30 -11.23
C LEU A 196 2.10 -1.31 -11.48
N PRO A 197 3.18 -1.01 -12.22
CA PRO A 197 4.31 -1.94 -12.38
C PRO A 197 5.00 -2.32 -11.07
N THR A 198 4.93 -1.46 -10.06
CA THR A 198 5.42 -1.75 -8.71
C THR A 198 4.73 -2.98 -8.11
N ILE A 199 3.41 -3.12 -8.34
CA ILE A 199 2.66 -4.31 -7.89
C ILE A 199 3.22 -5.58 -8.54
N ILE A 200 3.52 -5.53 -9.84
CA ILE A 200 4.05 -6.67 -10.60
C ILE A 200 5.42 -7.09 -10.06
N PHE A 201 6.33 -6.12 -9.91
CA PHE A 201 7.68 -6.37 -9.41
C PHE A 201 7.66 -6.93 -7.98
N PHE A 202 6.93 -6.29 -7.06
CA PHE A 202 6.89 -6.74 -5.68
C PHE A 202 6.17 -8.09 -5.54
N SER A 203 5.12 -8.39 -6.31
CA SER A 203 4.53 -9.74 -6.31
C SER A 203 5.54 -10.81 -6.77
N SER A 204 6.30 -10.54 -7.84
CA SER A 204 7.39 -11.44 -8.28
C SER A 204 8.46 -11.62 -7.20
N LEU A 205 8.91 -10.52 -6.59
CA LEU A 205 9.91 -10.54 -5.51
C LEU A 205 9.43 -11.32 -4.29
N MET A 206 8.20 -11.08 -3.83
CA MET A 206 7.64 -11.78 -2.69
C MET A 206 7.54 -13.28 -2.95
N THR A 207 7.03 -13.68 -4.13
CA THR A 207 6.94 -15.09 -4.50
C THR A 207 8.31 -15.75 -4.57
N LEU A 208 9.33 -15.05 -5.10
CA LEU A 208 10.71 -15.52 -5.09
C LEU A 208 11.25 -15.70 -3.66
N LEU A 209 11.03 -14.72 -2.77
CA LEU A 209 11.47 -14.81 -1.37
C LEU A 209 10.78 -15.94 -0.59
N TYR A 210 9.53 -16.25 -0.94
CA TYR A 210 8.84 -17.45 -0.47
C TYR A 210 9.48 -18.73 -1.02
N TYR A 211 9.77 -18.81 -2.32
CA TYR A 211 10.44 -19.98 -2.87
C TYR A 211 11.80 -20.26 -2.18
N LEU A 212 12.56 -19.19 -1.91
CA LEU A 212 13.88 -19.26 -1.26
C LEU A 212 13.84 -19.57 0.24
N GLY A 213 12.68 -19.54 0.90
CA GLY A 213 12.58 -19.82 2.33
C GLY A 213 12.73 -18.60 3.25
N VAL A 214 13.01 -17.41 2.71
CA VAL A 214 13.29 -16.19 3.48
C VAL A 214 12.01 -15.74 4.21
N MET A 215 10.89 -15.67 3.48
CA MET A 215 9.62 -15.25 4.07
C MET A 215 9.13 -16.20 5.14
N GLN A 216 9.36 -17.51 4.98
CA GLN A 216 9.00 -18.52 5.97
C GLN A 216 9.75 -18.31 7.27
N TRP A 217 11.04 -17.96 7.20
CA TRP A 217 11.83 -17.68 8.40
C TRP A 217 11.30 -16.45 9.14
N VAL A 218 11.05 -15.35 8.40
CA VAL A 218 10.51 -14.10 8.96
C VAL A 218 9.13 -14.32 9.57
N VAL A 219 8.19 -14.91 8.81
CA VAL A 219 6.82 -15.17 9.25
C VAL A 219 6.79 -16.12 10.45
N LYS A 220 7.63 -17.17 10.48
CA LYS A 220 7.75 -18.05 11.65
C LYS A 220 8.26 -17.31 12.88
N GLY A 221 9.17 -16.34 12.73
CA GLY A 221 9.62 -15.47 13.82
C GLY A 221 8.48 -14.70 14.46
N PHE A 222 7.70 -13.96 13.65
CA PHE A 222 6.51 -13.24 14.13
C PHE A 222 5.48 -14.18 14.76
N ALA A 223 5.18 -15.29 14.08
CA ALA A 223 4.22 -16.28 14.56
C ALA A 223 4.66 -16.91 15.89
N TRP A 224 5.95 -17.17 16.08
CA TRP A 224 6.49 -17.73 17.32
C TRP A 224 6.31 -16.77 18.50
N VAL A 225 6.64 -15.48 18.32
CA VAL A 225 6.45 -14.45 19.36
C VAL A 225 4.98 -14.37 19.75
N MET A 226 4.09 -14.26 18.77
CA MET A 226 2.66 -14.15 19.01
C MET A 226 2.08 -15.41 19.64
N LEU A 227 2.43 -16.60 19.17
CA LEU A 227 1.92 -17.86 19.72
C LEU A 227 2.29 -18.01 21.20
N ARG A 228 3.55 -17.68 21.55
CA ARG A 228 4.07 -17.85 22.91
C ARG A 228 3.46 -16.85 23.90
N THR A 229 3.12 -15.65 23.44
CA THR A 229 2.57 -14.58 24.28
C THR A 229 1.05 -14.60 24.32
N MET A 230 0.40 -14.64 23.15
CA MET A 230 -1.04 -14.48 22.97
C MET A 230 -1.84 -15.77 23.17
N LYS A 231 -1.18 -16.95 23.16
CA LYS A 231 -1.79 -18.28 23.35
C LYS A 231 -2.93 -18.61 22.37
N THR A 232 -2.89 -18.03 21.19
CA THR A 232 -3.77 -18.30 20.05
C THR A 232 -3.41 -19.64 19.38
N SER A 233 -4.24 -20.12 18.46
CA SER A 233 -3.94 -21.34 17.70
C SER A 233 -2.81 -21.13 16.69
N GLY A 234 -2.15 -22.22 16.28
CA GLY A 234 -1.08 -22.17 15.28
C GLY A 234 -1.53 -21.57 13.95
N ALA A 235 -2.69 -21.98 13.46
CA ALA A 235 -3.18 -21.59 12.15
C ALA A 235 -3.58 -20.10 12.08
N GLU A 236 -4.35 -19.60 13.05
CA GLU A 236 -4.72 -18.17 13.05
C GLU A 236 -3.50 -17.27 13.29
N THR A 237 -2.55 -17.73 14.12
CA THR A 237 -1.32 -16.99 14.41
C THR A 237 -0.41 -16.93 13.20
N LEU A 238 -0.23 -18.05 12.48
CA LEU A 238 0.58 -18.09 11.27
C LEU A 238 -0.05 -17.23 10.17
N SER A 239 -1.38 -17.30 10.00
CA SER A 239 -2.10 -16.48 9.04
C SER A 239 -1.97 -14.98 9.37
N SER A 240 -2.15 -14.59 10.64
CA SER A 240 -1.95 -13.18 11.05
C SER A 240 -0.51 -12.71 10.86
N ALA A 241 0.48 -13.53 11.21
CA ALA A 241 1.90 -13.21 10.98
C ALA A 241 2.23 -13.04 9.48
N ALA A 242 1.59 -13.86 8.63
CA ALA A 242 1.79 -13.80 7.20
C ALA A 242 1.14 -12.55 6.57
N ASN A 243 0.00 -12.10 7.09
CA ASN A 243 -0.70 -10.89 6.64
C ASN A 243 0.15 -9.61 6.77
N VAL A 244 1.25 -9.61 7.55
CA VAL A 244 2.22 -8.50 7.56
C VAL A 244 2.80 -8.24 6.16
N PHE A 245 2.91 -9.28 5.34
CA PHE A 245 3.57 -9.25 4.03
C PHE A 245 2.68 -9.71 2.87
N LEU A 246 1.77 -10.64 3.15
CA LEU A 246 0.83 -11.21 2.22
C LEU A 246 -0.54 -10.56 2.35
N GLY A 247 -1.33 -10.58 1.29
CA GLY A 247 -2.69 -10.07 1.34
C GLY A 247 -3.67 -11.06 1.95
N GLN A 248 -4.91 -10.59 2.06
CA GLN A 248 -6.03 -11.29 2.68
C GLN A 248 -6.39 -12.64 2.02
N THR A 249 -5.95 -12.88 0.78
CA THR A 249 -6.19 -14.12 0.03
C THR A 249 -4.98 -15.04 0.00
N GLU A 250 -3.77 -14.50 0.13
CA GLU A 250 -2.53 -15.28 0.07
C GLU A 250 -2.12 -15.79 1.45
N ALA A 251 -2.30 -14.99 2.50
CA ALA A 251 -1.94 -15.39 3.87
C ALA A 251 -2.66 -16.67 4.35
N PRO A 252 -3.97 -16.88 4.07
CA PRO A 252 -4.65 -18.11 4.45
C PRO A 252 -4.17 -19.36 3.69
N LEU A 253 -3.51 -19.21 2.52
CA LEU A 253 -2.96 -20.36 1.78
C LEU A 253 -1.90 -21.10 2.59
N LEU A 254 -1.15 -20.39 3.43
CA LEU A 254 -0.16 -21.00 4.32
C LEU A 254 -0.79 -21.95 5.33
N VAL A 255 -2.09 -21.82 5.59
CA VAL A 255 -2.85 -22.63 6.54
C VAL A 255 -4.00 -23.37 5.87
N LYS A 256 -4.00 -23.47 4.54
CA LYS A 256 -5.03 -24.10 3.71
C LYS A 256 -5.52 -25.46 4.24
N PRO A 257 -4.67 -26.40 4.68
CA PRO A 257 -5.13 -27.69 5.19
C PRO A 257 -6.07 -27.59 6.40
N PHE A 258 -5.94 -26.52 7.19
CA PHE A 258 -6.66 -26.30 8.44
C PHE A 258 -7.90 -25.43 8.27
N VAL A 259 -8.03 -24.64 7.20
CA VAL A 259 -9.16 -23.69 7.01
C VAL A 259 -10.51 -24.37 7.17
N ARG A 260 -10.68 -25.60 6.62
CA ARG A 260 -11.94 -26.34 6.79
C ARG A 260 -12.23 -26.75 8.24
N LEU A 261 -11.18 -27.01 9.02
CA LEU A 261 -11.23 -27.52 10.39
C LEU A 261 -11.26 -26.40 11.45
N MET A 262 -11.06 -25.14 11.05
CA MET A 262 -11.01 -24.01 11.95
C MET A 262 -12.33 -23.81 12.70
N THR A 263 -12.26 -23.44 13.97
CA THR A 263 -13.44 -22.95 14.69
C THR A 263 -13.95 -21.66 14.04
N ASN A 264 -15.16 -21.21 14.37
CA ASN A 264 -15.64 -19.92 13.88
C ASN A 264 -14.82 -18.74 14.43
N SER A 265 -14.19 -18.88 15.60
CA SER A 265 -13.29 -17.85 16.15
C SER A 265 -11.96 -17.81 15.39
N GLU A 266 -11.37 -18.95 15.07
CA GLU A 266 -10.16 -19.01 14.22
C GLU A 266 -10.43 -18.44 12.83
N LEU A 267 -11.55 -18.83 12.21
CA LEU A 267 -11.93 -18.32 10.88
C LEU A 267 -12.17 -16.80 10.92
N PHE A 268 -12.84 -16.31 11.96
CA PHE A 268 -13.02 -14.87 12.18
C PHE A 268 -11.69 -14.14 12.34
N ALA A 269 -10.73 -14.72 13.08
CA ALA A 269 -9.40 -14.14 13.25
C ALA A 269 -8.60 -14.08 11.95
N VAL A 270 -8.66 -15.11 11.10
CA VAL A 270 -8.07 -15.10 9.76
C VAL A 270 -8.65 -13.97 8.92
N MET A 271 -9.97 -13.79 8.92
CA MET A 271 -10.64 -12.73 8.17
C MET A 271 -10.25 -11.33 8.67
N VAL A 272 -10.31 -11.11 10.00
CA VAL A 272 -9.93 -9.84 10.62
C VAL A 272 -8.46 -9.50 10.34
N GLY A 273 -7.55 -10.48 10.43
CA GLY A 273 -6.14 -10.31 10.09
C GLY A 273 -5.92 -9.88 8.64
N GLY A 274 -6.68 -10.45 7.71
CA GLY A 274 -6.66 -10.06 6.30
C GLY A 274 -7.17 -8.64 6.05
N PHE A 275 -8.24 -8.22 6.74
CA PHE A 275 -8.76 -6.85 6.63
C PHE A 275 -7.87 -5.80 7.30
N ALA A 276 -7.13 -6.19 8.34
CA ALA A 276 -6.30 -5.28 9.14
C ALA A 276 -4.95 -4.93 8.48
N ASN A 277 -4.58 -5.62 7.41
CA ASN A 277 -3.28 -5.48 6.75
C ASN A 277 -3.42 -5.19 5.27
N VAL A 278 -2.29 -4.86 4.64
CA VAL A 278 -2.13 -4.69 3.21
C VAL A 278 -1.02 -5.63 2.71
N ALA A 279 -1.15 -6.10 1.47
CA ALA A 279 -0.11 -6.91 0.82
C ALA A 279 1.12 -6.07 0.50
N GLY A 280 2.32 -6.67 0.57
CA GLY A 280 3.59 -5.98 0.29
C GLY A 280 3.64 -5.32 -1.10
N GLY A 281 3.03 -5.93 -2.12
CA GLY A 281 2.96 -5.35 -3.47
C GLY A 281 2.14 -4.06 -3.55
N VAL A 282 1.02 -4.00 -2.83
CA VAL A 282 0.17 -2.81 -2.80
C VAL A 282 0.71 -1.76 -1.83
N LEU A 283 1.37 -2.18 -0.74
CA LEU A 283 2.12 -1.30 0.15
C LEU A 283 3.16 -0.47 -0.62
N ALA A 284 3.93 -1.13 -1.48
CA ALA A 284 4.92 -0.46 -2.32
C ALA A 284 4.29 0.57 -3.29
N ALA A 285 3.09 0.29 -3.80
CA ALA A 285 2.32 1.25 -4.59
C ALA A 285 1.96 2.50 -3.77
N TYR A 286 1.52 2.36 -2.53
CA TYR A 286 1.22 3.52 -1.65
C TYR A 286 2.47 4.34 -1.32
N VAL A 287 3.62 3.67 -1.10
CA VAL A 287 4.91 4.36 -0.97
C VAL A 287 5.22 5.14 -2.24
N GLY A 288 5.03 4.52 -3.40
CA GLY A 288 5.18 5.16 -4.71
C GLY A 288 4.39 6.47 -4.84
N MET A 289 3.14 6.48 -4.36
CA MET A 289 2.26 7.66 -4.40
C MET A 289 2.69 8.78 -3.46
N LEU A 290 3.22 8.45 -2.28
CA LEU A 290 3.36 9.41 -1.19
C LEU A 290 4.81 9.82 -0.90
N GLN A 291 5.81 9.01 -1.27
CA GLN A 291 7.23 9.26 -0.93
C GLN A 291 7.73 10.63 -1.41
N HIS A 292 7.16 11.13 -2.51
CA HIS A 292 7.51 12.44 -3.06
C HIS A 292 7.03 13.60 -2.19
N THR A 293 6.03 13.42 -1.33
CA THR A 293 5.55 14.51 -0.46
C THR A 293 5.76 14.20 1.02
N PHE A 294 5.78 12.92 1.38
CA PHE A 294 5.99 12.41 2.73
C PHE A 294 7.06 11.31 2.74
N PRO A 295 8.35 11.66 2.83
CA PRO A 295 9.47 10.73 2.65
C PRO A 295 9.54 9.57 3.65
N SER A 296 8.97 9.72 4.86
CA SER A 296 8.94 8.69 5.91
C SER A 296 7.81 7.66 5.72
N ILE A 297 7.02 7.76 4.63
CA ILE A 297 5.83 6.91 4.42
C ILE A 297 6.12 5.41 4.45
N ALA A 298 7.21 4.94 3.85
CA ALA A 298 7.49 3.50 3.77
C ALA A 298 7.68 2.90 5.15
N GLY A 299 8.42 3.60 6.02
CA GLY A 299 8.56 3.21 7.40
C GLY A 299 7.20 3.11 8.08
N HIS A 300 6.37 4.16 8.01
CA HIS A 300 5.06 4.17 8.65
C HIS A 300 4.15 3.03 8.19
N LEU A 301 4.12 2.72 6.89
CA LEU A 301 3.35 1.61 6.36
C LEU A 301 3.87 0.25 6.83
N ILE A 302 5.19 0.05 6.88
CA ILE A 302 5.78 -1.19 7.41
C ILE A 302 5.45 -1.33 8.90
N ALA A 303 5.59 -0.25 9.68
CA ALA A 303 5.21 -0.27 11.10
C ALA A 303 3.73 -0.63 11.27
N ALA A 304 2.85 -0.03 10.46
CA ALA A 304 1.42 -0.31 10.49
C ALA A 304 1.15 -1.81 10.27
N SER A 305 1.72 -2.40 9.22
CA SER A 305 1.55 -3.84 8.92
C SER A 305 2.05 -4.73 10.05
N VAL A 306 3.23 -4.44 10.63
CA VAL A 306 3.76 -5.24 11.74
C VAL A 306 2.91 -5.11 13.01
N MET A 307 2.46 -3.90 13.34
CA MET A 307 1.59 -3.65 14.50
C MET A 307 0.22 -4.29 14.34
N SER A 308 -0.32 -4.33 13.11
CA SER A 308 -1.61 -4.90 12.79
C SER A 308 -1.69 -6.41 13.05
N ALA A 309 -0.60 -7.17 12.99
CA ALA A 309 -0.63 -8.61 13.25
C ALA A 309 -1.09 -8.97 14.69
N PRO A 310 -0.42 -8.54 15.77
CA PRO A 310 -0.90 -8.78 17.13
C PRO A 310 -2.19 -8.02 17.45
N ALA A 311 -2.37 -6.82 16.89
CA ALA A 311 -3.59 -6.02 17.11
C ALA A 311 -4.84 -6.70 16.54
N SER A 312 -4.76 -7.26 15.34
CA SER A 312 -5.87 -7.97 14.67
C SER A 312 -6.29 -9.22 15.42
N LEU A 313 -5.34 -10.00 15.95
CA LEU A 313 -5.66 -11.16 16.79
C LEU A 313 -6.36 -10.73 18.09
N ALA A 314 -5.91 -9.65 18.73
CA ALA A 314 -6.55 -9.12 19.92
C ALA A 314 -7.98 -8.63 19.62
N ILE A 315 -8.20 -7.86 18.55
CA ILE A 315 -9.53 -7.39 18.16
C ILE A 315 -10.43 -8.56 17.75
N ALA A 316 -9.89 -9.53 17.00
CA ALA A 316 -10.64 -10.72 16.60
C ALA A 316 -11.13 -11.50 17.82
N LYS A 317 -10.25 -11.80 18.78
CA LYS A 317 -10.60 -12.54 20.00
C LYS A 317 -11.43 -11.73 20.99
N LEU A 318 -11.38 -10.40 20.93
CA LEU A 318 -12.28 -9.53 21.68
C LEU A 318 -13.71 -9.56 21.11
N MET A 319 -13.86 -9.49 19.79
CA MET A 319 -15.15 -9.46 19.08
C MET A 319 -15.79 -10.84 18.89
N PHE A 320 -14.98 -11.89 18.81
CA PHE A 320 -15.41 -13.27 18.63
C PHE A 320 -14.50 -14.24 19.40
N PRO A 321 -14.69 -14.36 20.73
CA PRO A 321 -13.85 -15.21 21.57
C PRO A 321 -13.91 -16.69 21.19
N GLU A 322 -12.82 -17.41 21.48
CA GLU A 322 -12.74 -18.86 21.28
C GLU A 322 -13.58 -19.60 22.31
N LYS A 323 -14.44 -20.52 21.84
CA LYS A 323 -15.28 -21.38 22.71
C LYS A 323 -15.04 -22.86 22.50
N GLU A 324 -14.42 -23.20 21.37
CA GLU A 324 -14.15 -24.57 20.95
C GLU A 324 -12.66 -24.86 21.17
N GLU A 325 -12.23 -26.10 20.95
CA GLU A 325 -10.82 -26.47 21.03
C GLU A 325 -10.18 -26.51 19.63
N PRO A 326 -9.25 -25.57 19.31
CA PRO A 326 -8.58 -25.55 18.02
C PRO A 326 -7.70 -26.77 17.78
N VAL A 327 -7.74 -27.31 16.55
CA VAL A 327 -6.91 -28.45 16.12
C VAL A 327 -5.41 -28.12 16.18
N THR A 328 -5.04 -26.86 15.95
CA THR A 328 -3.64 -26.41 15.88
C THR A 328 -3.14 -25.72 17.15
N LYS A 329 -3.85 -25.88 18.27
CA LYS A 329 -3.51 -25.24 19.54
C LYS A 329 -2.07 -25.59 19.97
N GLY A 330 -1.23 -24.56 20.14
CA GLY A 330 0.16 -24.73 20.58
C GLY A 330 1.14 -25.34 19.56
N SER A 331 0.74 -25.59 18.31
CA SER A 331 1.60 -26.16 17.26
C SER A 331 1.84 -25.17 16.12
N LEU A 332 3.10 -25.02 15.68
CA LEU A 332 3.48 -24.28 14.47
C LEU A 332 3.95 -25.20 13.33
N ARG A 333 3.80 -26.52 13.46
CA ARG A 333 4.23 -27.47 12.43
C ARG A 333 3.25 -27.44 11.26
N ILE A 334 3.48 -26.49 10.38
CA ILE A 334 2.75 -26.31 9.12
C ILE A 334 3.78 -26.44 8.01
N GLU A 335 3.72 -27.55 7.30
CA GLU A 335 4.55 -27.79 6.12
C GLU A 335 3.98 -27.00 4.96
N LEU A 336 4.80 -26.13 4.38
CA LEU A 336 4.43 -25.35 3.22
C LEU A 336 4.81 -26.14 1.97
N GLU A 337 3.82 -26.38 1.12
CA GLU A 337 4.03 -27.06 -0.15
C GLU A 337 4.83 -26.15 -1.09
N LYS A 338 5.90 -26.68 -1.69
CA LYS A 338 6.64 -25.97 -2.75
C LYS A 338 5.90 -26.22 -4.06
N ILE A 339 5.29 -25.16 -4.58
CA ILE A 339 4.49 -25.21 -5.81
C ILE A 339 5.39 -25.04 -7.05
N ASP A 340 6.46 -24.24 -6.95
CA ASP A 340 7.32 -23.90 -8.08
C ASP A 340 8.48 -24.88 -8.26
N ALA A 341 8.90 -25.08 -9.51
CA ALA A 341 10.03 -25.94 -9.83
C ALA A 341 11.39 -25.30 -9.48
N ASN A 342 11.54 -24.00 -9.74
CA ASN A 342 12.80 -23.26 -9.56
C ASN A 342 12.56 -21.77 -9.28
N VAL A 343 13.63 -21.02 -9.01
CA VAL A 343 13.58 -19.58 -8.71
C VAL A 343 12.98 -18.74 -9.85
N ILE A 344 13.20 -19.13 -11.11
CA ILE A 344 12.70 -18.41 -12.28
C ILE A 344 11.20 -18.65 -12.41
N ASP A 345 10.76 -19.89 -12.21
CA ASP A 345 9.35 -20.28 -12.21
C ASP A 345 8.56 -19.51 -11.13
N ALA A 346 9.09 -19.46 -9.90
CA ALA A 346 8.51 -18.67 -8.81
C ALA A 346 8.40 -17.17 -9.15
N ALA A 347 9.47 -16.59 -9.70
CA ALA A 347 9.47 -15.17 -10.10
C ALA A 347 8.46 -14.89 -11.24
N ALA A 348 8.37 -15.78 -12.23
CA ALA A 348 7.46 -15.65 -13.36
C ALA A 348 5.99 -15.80 -12.93
N ARG A 349 5.69 -16.77 -12.07
CA ARG A 349 4.35 -16.92 -11.49
C ARG A 349 3.96 -15.69 -10.68
N GLY A 350 4.83 -15.20 -9.81
CA GLY A 350 4.58 -13.99 -9.03
C GLY A 350 4.39 -12.74 -9.89
N ALA A 351 5.09 -12.63 -11.03
CA ALA A 351 4.85 -11.55 -11.99
C ALA A 351 3.47 -11.64 -12.67
N SER A 352 3.02 -12.85 -13.03
CA SER A 352 1.69 -13.08 -13.62
C SER A 352 0.56 -12.78 -12.62
N GLU A 353 0.71 -13.23 -11.38
CA GLU A 353 -0.20 -12.91 -10.27
C GLU A 353 -0.24 -11.39 -10.03
N GLY A 354 0.94 -10.74 -10.00
CA GLY A 354 1.08 -9.30 -9.87
C GLY A 354 0.45 -8.51 -11.02
N LEU A 355 0.57 -8.98 -12.26
CA LEU A 355 -0.07 -8.36 -13.43
C LEU A 355 -1.60 -8.42 -13.30
N THR A 356 -2.13 -9.58 -12.93
CA THR A 356 -3.57 -9.75 -12.71
C THR A 356 -4.06 -8.81 -11.61
N LEU A 357 -3.33 -8.71 -10.50
CA LEU A 357 -3.62 -7.78 -9.43
C LEU A 357 -3.58 -6.32 -9.90
N ALA A 358 -2.54 -5.93 -10.65
CA ALA A 358 -2.38 -4.58 -11.17
C ALA A 358 -3.52 -4.18 -12.12
N LEU A 359 -3.94 -5.08 -13.02
CA LEU A 359 -5.07 -4.86 -13.92
C LEU A 359 -6.39 -4.75 -13.16
N ASN A 360 -6.61 -5.61 -12.17
CA ASN A 360 -7.79 -5.54 -11.30
C ASN A 360 -7.85 -4.21 -10.54
N VAL A 361 -6.71 -3.76 -9.99
CA VAL A 361 -6.61 -2.46 -9.32
C VAL A 361 -6.91 -1.32 -10.30
N ALA A 362 -6.32 -1.32 -11.50
CA ALA A 362 -6.56 -0.29 -12.51
C ALA A 362 -8.04 -0.20 -12.91
N ALA A 363 -8.65 -1.34 -13.24
CA ALA A 363 -10.05 -1.43 -13.63
C ALA A 363 -10.98 -1.00 -12.50
N MET A 364 -10.69 -1.44 -11.27
CA MET A 364 -11.45 -1.07 -10.07
C MET A 364 -11.38 0.44 -9.83
N LEU A 365 -10.19 1.04 -9.84
CA LEU A 365 -10.04 2.49 -9.60
C LEU A 365 -10.77 3.32 -10.65
N LEU A 366 -10.62 2.97 -11.93
CA LEU A 366 -11.32 3.65 -13.01
C LEU A 366 -12.84 3.63 -12.76
N ALA A 367 -13.39 2.44 -12.50
CA ALA A 367 -14.82 2.26 -12.28
C ALA A 367 -15.32 3.02 -11.03
N PHE A 368 -14.65 2.85 -9.89
CA PHE A 368 -15.11 3.43 -8.62
C PHE A 368 -14.91 4.95 -8.55
N ILE A 369 -13.84 5.50 -9.13
CA ILE A 369 -13.66 6.96 -9.20
C ILE A 369 -14.74 7.58 -10.09
N ALA A 370 -15.07 6.95 -11.22
CA ALA A 370 -16.15 7.41 -12.08
C ALA A 370 -17.53 7.34 -11.38
N LEU A 371 -17.81 6.23 -10.68
CA LEU A 371 -19.05 6.06 -9.90
C LEU A 371 -19.13 7.06 -8.74
N LEU A 372 -18.01 7.35 -8.07
CA LEU A 372 -17.94 8.36 -7.01
C LEU A 372 -18.23 9.76 -7.57
N GLY A 373 -17.67 10.10 -8.74
CA GLY A 373 -17.97 11.34 -9.45
C GLY A 373 -19.46 11.46 -9.80
N LEU A 374 -20.06 10.39 -10.32
CA LEU A 374 -21.51 10.34 -10.60
C LEU A 374 -22.33 10.55 -9.32
N LEU A 375 -22.01 9.82 -8.25
CA LEU A 375 -22.72 9.91 -6.98
C LEU A 375 -22.59 11.31 -6.37
N ASN A 376 -21.42 11.92 -6.43
CA ASN A 376 -21.21 13.29 -5.97
C ASN A 376 -21.99 14.32 -6.81
N GLY A 377 -22.09 14.12 -8.12
CA GLY A 377 -22.96 14.94 -8.98
C GLY A 377 -24.43 14.86 -8.57
N LEU A 378 -24.92 13.64 -8.30
CA LEU A 378 -26.28 13.41 -7.83
C LEU A 378 -26.53 13.98 -6.43
N LEU A 379 -25.59 13.79 -5.51
CA LEU A 379 -25.67 14.33 -4.15
C LEU A 379 -25.61 15.85 -4.15
N GLY A 380 -24.76 16.47 -4.96
CA GLY A 380 -24.72 17.92 -5.11
C GLY A 380 -26.02 18.48 -5.70
N TRP A 381 -26.62 17.77 -6.66
CA TRP A 381 -27.93 18.11 -7.21
C TRP A 381 -29.04 18.05 -6.14
N VAL A 382 -29.11 16.96 -5.37
CA VAL A 382 -30.05 16.83 -4.25
C VAL A 382 -29.77 17.88 -3.16
N GLY A 383 -28.50 18.08 -2.85
CA GLY A 383 -28.00 19.04 -1.88
C GLY A 383 -28.39 20.48 -2.24
N GLY A 384 -28.46 20.81 -3.53
CA GLY A 384 -28.96 22.08 -4.02
C GLY A 384 -30.38 22.40 -3.54
N PHE A 385 -31.26 21.41 -3.42
CA PHE A 385 -32.63 21.63 -2.92
C PHE A 385 -32.70 21.93 -1.42
N VAL A 386 -31.69 21.53 -0.64
CA VAL A 386 -31.62 21.74 0.82
C VAL A 386 -30.57 22.79 1.22
N GLY A 387 -30.04 23.55 0.25
CA GLY A 387 -29.06 24.62 0.49
C GLY A 387 -27.61 24.16 0.69
N VAL A 388 -27.28 22.91 0.38
CA VAL A 388 -25.94 22.32 0.49
C VAL A 388 -25.45 21.81 -0.88
N PRO A 389 -25.15 22.69 -1.85
CA PRO A 389 -24.84 22.29 -3.23
C PRO A 389 -23.52 21.53 -3.38
N HIS A 390 -22.65 21.56 -2.36
CA HIS A 390 -21.37 20.85 -2.32
C HIS A 390 -21.48 19.50 -1.57
N LEU A 391 -22.69 18.98 -1.38
CA LEU A 391 -22.91 17.69 -0.76
C LEU A 391 -22.25 16.58 -1.59
N SER A 392 -21.38 15.80 -0.95
CA SER A 392 -20.67 14.68 -1.55
C SER A 392 -20.69 13.48 -0.62
N LEU A 393 -20.44 12.29 -1.15
CA LEU A 393 -20.31 11.07 -0.33
C LEU A 393 -19.20 11.26 0.70
N GLN A 394 -18.08 11.86 0.27
CA GLN A 394 -16.96 12.20 1.14
C GLN A 394 -17.40 13.04 2.31
N LEU A 395 -18.16 14.11 2.08
CA LEU A 395 -18.57 15.02 3.15
C LEU A 395 -19.45 14.29 4.18
N VAL A 396 -20.39 13.47 3.71
CA VAL A 396 -21.27 12.67 4.59
C VAL A 396 -20.44 11.71 5.44
N LEU A 397 -19.58 10.93 4.80
CA LEU A 397 -18.71 9.97 5.50
C LEU A 397 -17.67 10.70 6.37
N GLY A 398 -17.27 11.91 5.99
CA GLY A 398 -16.36 12.77 6.72
C GLY A 398 -16.92 13.19 8.06
N TYR A 399 -18.19 13.58 8.13
CA TYR A 399 -18.83 13.90 9.40
C TYR A 399 -18.93 12.67 10.33
N VAL A 400 -19.15 11.48 9.78
CA VAL A 400 -19.16 10.22 10.55
C VAL A 400 -17.75 9.83 10.99
N GLY A 401 -16.76 10.04 10.13
CA GLY A 401 -15.36 9.69 10.36
C GLY A 401 -14.59 10.70 11.22
N ALA A 402 -15.02 11.95 11.30
CA ALA A 402 -14.30 13.01 12.02
C ALA A 402 -14.12 12.71 13.53
N PRO A 403 -15.15 12.24 14.26
CA PRO A 403 -14.96 11.83 15.65
C PRO A 403 -13.95 10.67 15.78
N LEU A 404 -13.96 9.72 14.85
CA LEU A 404 -13.01 8.61 14.84
C LEU A 404 -11.58 9.10 14.56
N ALA A 405 -11.41 9.99 13.59
CA ALA A 405 -10.13 10.62 13.27
C ALA A 405 -9.55 11.40 14.45
N TRP A 406 -10.40 12.17 15.13
CA TRP A 406 -10.02 12.91 16.32
C TRP A 406 -9.60 11.97 17.46
N LEU A 407 -10.35 10.89 17.71
CA LEU A 407 -10.01 9.87 18.71
C LEU A 407 -8.67 9.17 18.39
N MET A 408 -8.32 8.96 17.13
CA MET A 408 -7.00 8.44 16.75
C MET A 408 -5.86 9.46 17.01
N GLY A 409 -6.19 10.73 17.21
CA GLY A 409 -5.26 11.80 17.55
C GLY A 409 -5.07 12.85 16.46
N ALA A 410 -5.85 12.83 15.37
CA ALA A 410 -5.80 13.91 14.39
C ALA A 410 -6.27 15.23 15.04
N PRO A 411 -5.61 16.37 14.80
CA PRO A 411 -6.11 17.67 15.24
C PRO A 411 -7.53 17.91 14.73
N TRP A 412 -8.39 18.52 15.53
CA TRP A 412 -9.79 18.75 15.15
C TRP A 412 -9.95 19.49 13.81
N LYS A 413 -9.06 20.45 13.52
CA LYS A 413 -9.02 21.17 12.23
C LYS A 413 -8.83 20.27 11.01
N ASP A 414 -8.16 19.13 11.18
CA ASP A 414 -7.85 18.17 10.12
C ASP A 414 -8.78 16.94 10.20
N ALA A 415 -9.57 16.79 11.27
CA ALA A 415 -10.36 15.60 11.56
C ALA A 415 -11.44 15.34 10.51
N LEU A 416 -12.05 16.39 9.95
CA LEU A 416 -13.01 16.23 8.85
C LEU A 416 -12.33 15.61 7.63
N THR A 417 -11.17 16.13 7.22
CA THR A 417 -10.43 15.62 6.06
C THR A 417 -9.96 14.19 6.26
N VAL A 418 -9.41 13.86 7.43
CA VAL A 418 -9.03 12.49 7.76
C VAL A 418 -10.27 11.59 7.82
N GLY A 419 -11.39 12.08 8.34
CA GLY A 419 -12.68 11.41 8.34
C GLY A 419 -13.18 11.07 6.94
N MET A 420 -13.02 11.98 5.98
CA MET A 420 -13.38 11.73 4.57
C MET A 420 -12.57 10.57 3.99
N LEU A 421 -11.25 10.54 4.26
CA LEU A 421 -10.36 9.48 3.79
C LEU A 421 -10.73 8.11 4.40
N ILE A 422 -11.07 8.06 5.69
CA ILE A 422 -11.57 6.83 6.35
C ILE A 422 -12.87 6.37 5.70
N GLY A 423 -13.77 7.31 5.42
CA GLY A 423 -15.02 7.06 4.71
C GLY A 423 -14.79 6.43 3.33
N GLU A 424 -13.96 7.06 2.51
CA GLU A 424 -13.57 6.57 1.18
C GLU A 424 -12.96 5.17 1.26
N LYS A 425 -12.07 4.94 2.22
CA LYS A 425 -11.48 3.62 2.48
C LYS A 425 -12.56 2.56 2.70
N THR A 426 -13.49 2.82 3.63
CA THR A 426 -14.52 1.84 4.00
C THR A 426 -15.54 1.61 2.89
N ALA A 427 -15.98 2.68 2.22
CA ALA A 427 -17.00 2.62 1.18
C ALA A 427 -16.49 2.05 -0.14
N ILE A 428 -15.25 2.37 -0.50
CA ILE A 428 -14.64 2.00 -1.78
C ILE A 428 -13.47 1.06 -1.51
N ASN A 429 -12.30 1.61 -1.20
CA ASN A 429 -11.10 0.89 -0.81
C ASN A 429 -10.02 1.89 -0.36
N GLU A 430 -9.02 1.36 0.33
CA GLU A 430 -7.86 2.11 0.83
C GLU A 430 -7.00 2.71 -0.29
N PHE A 431 -7.00 2.11 -1.48
CA PHE A 431 -6.22 2.58 -2.62
C PHE A 431 -6.71 3.95 -3.12
N VAL A 432 -8.03 4.13 -3.27
CA VAL A 432 -8.64 5.44 -3.59
C VAL A 432 -8.34 6.45 -2.49
N ALA A 433 -8.45 6.05 -1.22
CA ALA A 433 -8.16 6.93 -0.10
C ALA A 433 -6.68 7.38 -0.07
N TYR A 434 -5.72 6.50 -0.36
CA TYR A 434 -4.31 6.88 -0.47
C TYR A 434 -4.04 7.80 -1.67
N LEU A 435 -4.68 7.56 -2.80
CA LEU A 435 -4.58 8.43 -3.96
C LEU A 435 -5.11 9.84 -3.64
N HIS A 436 -6.25 9.93 -2.97
CA HIS A 436 -6.80 11.21 -2.54
C HIS A 436 -5.91 11.91 -1.50
N LEU A 437 -5.35 11.17 -0.54
CA LEU A 437 -4.35 11.71 0.40
C LEU A 437 -3.14 12.27 -0.36
N ALA A 438 -2.61 11.56 -1.35
CA ALA A 438 -1.49 12.03 -2.17
C ALA A 438 -1.86 13.34 -2.90
N GLN A 439 -3.03 13.42 -3.53
CA GLN A 439 -3.53 14.61 -4.22
C GLN A 439 -3.71 15.81 -3.28
N LEU A 440 -4.23 15.59 -2.06
CA LEU A 440 -4.33 16.64 -1.04
C LEU A 440 -2.95 17.19 -0.65
N LEU A 441 -1.97 16.31 -0.51
CA LEU A 441 -0.61 16.73 -0.17
C LEU A 441 0.10 17.44 -1.33
N GLU A 442 -0.06 16.97 -2.57
CA GLU A 442 0.49 17.60 -3.77
C GLU A 442 -0.12 18.98 -4.04
N SER A 443 -1.41 19.16 -3.79
CA SER A 443 -2.11 20.45 -3.93
C SER A 443 -1.75 21.46 -2.84
N GLY A 444 -0.95 21.07 -1.84
CA GLY A 444 -0.54 21.95 -0.75
C GLY A 444 -1.59 22.13 0.33
N ALA A 445 -2.53 21.19 0.50
CA ALA A 445 -3.52 21.25 1.57
C ALA A 445 -2.84 21.42 2.95
N PRO A 446 -3.38 22.26 3.86
CA PRO A 446 -2.75 22.59 5.14
C PRO A 446 -2.95 21.50 6.22
N LEU A 447 -2.81 20.22 5.84
CA LEU A 447 -2.84 19.08 6.76
C LEU A 447 -1.58 19.06 7.62
N SER A 448 -1.74 18.89 8.93
CA SER A 448 -0.58 18.73 9.83
C SER A 448 0.12 17.39 9.61
N ALA A 449 1.42 17.31 9.88
CA ALA A 449 2.17 16.04 9.82
C ALA A 449 1.54 14.95 10.68
N ARG A 450 1.04 15.31 11.87
CA ARG A 450 0.30 14.38 12.73
C ARG A 450 -0.96 13.83 12.07
N ALA A 451 -1.74 14.67 11.37
CA ALA A 451 -2.93 14.22 10.65
C ALA A 451 -2.56 13.28 9.49
N VAL A 452 -1.47 13.58 8.76
CA VAL A 452 -0.96 12.71 7.69
C VAL A 452 -0.56 11.34 8.25
N ILE A 453 0.21 11.31 9.34
CA ILE A 453 0.63 10.06 9.98
C ILE A 453 -0.60 9.27 10.47
N VAL A 454 -1.53 9.91 11.19
CA VAL A 454 -2.76 9.25 11.66
C VAL A 454 -3.57 8.69 10.49
N ALA A 455 -3.71 9.44 9.39
CA ALA A 455 -4.37 8.97 8.19
C ALA A 455 -3.64 7.75 7.60
N THR A 456 -2.31 7.79 7.46
CA THR A 456 -1.52 6.65 6.99
C THR A 456 -1.82 5.38 7.78
N TYR A 457 -1.79 5.41 9.11
CA TYR A 457 -2.09 4.22 9.90
C TYR A 457 -3.57 3.79 9.81
N ALA A 458 -4.51 4.73 9.78
CA ALA A 458 -5.94 4.43 9.70
C ALA A 458 -6.34 3.81 8.35
N LEU A 459 -5.67 4.24 7.27
CA LEU A 459 -5.89 3.75 5.91
C LEU A 459 -5.19 2.43 5.64
N CYS A 460 -4.14 2.09 6.38
CA CYS A 460 -3.41 0.83 6.21
C CYS A 460 -4.25 -0.38 6.64
N GLY A 461 -4.98 -0.97 5.68
CA GLY A 461 -5.71 -2.23 5.81
C GLY A 461 -6.81 -2.38 4.76
N PHE A 462 -7.07 -3.60 4.30
CA PHE A 462 -8.10 -3.93 3.31
C PHE A 462 -9.55 -3.91 3.83
N ALA A 463 -9.82 -3.28 4.98
CA ALA A 463 -11.15 -3.24 5.57
C ALA A 463 -12.13 -2.34 4.78
N ASN A 464 -12.80 -2.93 3.79
CA ASN A 464 -13.80 -2.31 2.92
C ASN A 464 -14.84 -3.33 2.41
N PHE A 465 -15.99 -2.86 1.92
CA PHE A 465 -17.08 -3.74 1.49
C PHE A 465 -16.69 -4.69 0.34
N ALA A 466 -15.89 -4.22 -0.61
CA ALA A 466 -15.42 -5.05 -1.73
C ALA A 466 -14.56 -6.23 -1.25
N SER A 467 -13.75 -6.00 -0.21
CA SER A 467 -12.86 -7.00 0.37
C SER A 467 -13.60 -8.15 1.05
N ILE A 468 -14.86 -7.94 1.49
CA ILE A 468 -15.71 -9.04 1.97
C ILE A 468 -15.89 -10.08 0.86
N ALA A 469 -16.22 -9.63 -0.36
CA ALA A 469 -16.39 -10.53 -1.50
C ALA A 469 -15.06 -11.21 -1.88
N ILE A 470 -13.94 -10.48 -1.80
CA ILE A 470 -12.60 -11.01 -2.06
C ILE A 470 -12.25 -12.14 -1.07
N GLN A 471 -12.48 -11.95 0.23
CA GLN A 471 -12.22 -13.00 1.22
C GLN A 471 -13.17 -14.20 1.07
N ILE A 472 -14.47 -13.96 0.81
CA ILE A 472 -15.42 -15.06 0.55
C ILE A 472 -14.98 -15.88 -0.67
N GLY A 473 -14.54 -15.21 -1.75
CA GLY A 473 -14.06 -15.87 -2.96
C GLY A 473 -12.74 -16.62 -2.74
N GLY A 474 -11.75 -15.95 -2.15
CA GLY A 474 -10.41 -16.52 -1.94
C GLY A 474 -10.39 -17.62 -0.88
N ILE A 475 -10.87 -17.33 0.34
CA ILE A 475 -10.92 -18.31 1.42
C ILE A 475 -11.97 -19.40 1.14
N GLY A 476 -13.14 -19.02 0.59
CA GLY A 476 -14.16 -20.00 0.20
C GLY A 476 -13.73 -20.89 -0.97
N GLY A 477 -12.81 -20.45 -1.83
CA GLY A 477 -12.18 -21.30 -2.84
C GLY A 477 -11.26 -22.37 -2.24
N MET A 478 -10.68 -22.12 -1.06
CA MET A 478 -9.84 -23.08 -0.32
C MET A 478 -10.65 -24.09 0.48
N ALA A 479 -11.78 -23.66 1.04
CA ALA A 479 -12.70 -24.48 1.83
C ALA A 479 -14.16 -24.16 1.45
N PRO A 480 -14.68 -24.73 0.35
CA PRO A 480 -16.02 -24.43 -0.16
C PRO A 480 -17.14 -24.64 0.87
N GLU A 481 -16.98 -25.61 1.77
CA GLU A 481 -17.92 -25.94 2.84
C GLU A 481 -18.08 -24.80 3.86
N ARG A 482 -17.06 -23.95 4.00
CA ARG A 482 -17.04 -22.82 4.95
C ARG A 482 -17.51 -21.51 4.34
N ARG A 483 -17.91 -21.50 3.06
CA ARG A 483 -18.35 -20.28 2.36
C ARG A 483 -19.55 -19.60 3.03
N SER A 484 -20.47 -20.40 3.61
CA SER A 484 -21.61 -19.89 4.38
C SER A 484 -21.17 -19.15 5.65
N ASP A 485 -20.20 -19.71 6.38
CA ASP A 485 -19.65 -19.08 7.58
C ASP A 485 -18.91 -17.78 7.26
N LEU A 486 -18.07 -17.79 6.21
CA LEU A 486 -17.38 -16.59 5.72
C LEU A 486 -18.35 -15.45 5.40
N SER A 487 -19.44 -15.77 4.71
CA SER A 487 -20.49 -14.80 4.36
C SER A 487 -21.14 -14.21 5.62
N ARG A 488 -21.51 -15.06 6.59
CA ARG A 488 -22.14 -14.63 7.86
C ARG A 488 -21.20 -13.77 8.72
N LEU A 489 -19.90 -14.08 8.71
CA LEU A 489 -18.90 -13.37 9.50
C LEU A 489 -18.37 -12.10 8.83
N GLY A 490 -18.49 -11.98 7.50
CA GLY A 490 -17.81 -10.98 6.68
C GLY A 490 -17.95 -9.54 7.14
N LEU A 491 -19.17 -9.05 7.35
CA LEU A 491 -19.39 -7.66 7.79
C LEU A 491 -18.76 -7.39 9.16
N LYS A 492 -18.94 -8.33 10.11
CA LYS A 492 -18.38 -8.20 11.46
C LYS A 492 -16.84 -8.25 11.44
N ALA A 493 -16.27 -9.08 10.57
CA ALA A 493 -14.81 -9.21 10.42
C ALA A 493 -14.22 -7.96 9.77
N MET A 494 -14.89 -7.35 8.78
CA MET A 494 -14.48 -6.09 8.16
C MET A 494 -14.46 -4.94 9.19
N ILE A 495 -15.47 -4.88 10.07
CA ILE A 495 -15.49 -3.93 11.20
C ILE A 495 -14.30 -4.19 12.14
N GLY A 496 -14.02 -5.46 12.46
CA GLY A 496 -12.84 -5.83 13.26
C GLY A 496 -11.51 -5.41 12.61
N GLY A 497 -11.39 -5.54 11.29
CA GLY A 497 -10.23 -5.05 10.54
C GLY A 497 -10.10 -3.52 10.63
N SER A 498 -11.20 -2.79 10.48
CA SER A 498 -11.21 -1.31 10.61
C SER A 498 -10.81 -0.86 12.02
N LEU A 499 -11.40 -1.48 13.04
CA LEU A 499 -11.05 -1.21 14.44
C LEU A 499 -9.58 -1.53 14.72
N THR A 500 -9.02 -2.56 14.08
CA THR A 500 -7.59 -2.85 14.18
C THR A 500 -6.75 -1.69 13.65
N SER A 501 -6.98 -1.23 12.41
CA SER A 501 -6.29 -0.06 11.86
C SER A 501 -6.44 1.18 12.75
N PHE A 502 -7.61 1.37 13.36
CA PHE A 502 -7.84 2.51 14.27
C PHE A 502 -7.08 2.39 15.59
N THR A 503 -6.98 1.19 16.18
CA THR A 503 -6.14 0.98 17.37
C THR A 503 -4.66 1.19 17.06
N VAL A 504 -4.20 0.73 15.90
CA VAL A 504 -2.83 0.92 15.42
C VAL A 504 -2.54 2.41 15.21
N ALA A 505 -3.46 3.16 14.58
CA ALA A 505 -3.35 4.60 14.40
C ALA A 505 -3.37 5.38 15.74
N ALA A 506 -4.21 4.97 16.67
CA ALA A 506 -4.24 5.53 18.02
C ALA A 506 -2.91 5.28 18.76
N VAL A 507 -2.35 4.07 18.68
CA VAL A 507 -1.04 3.75 19.25
C VAL A 507 0.06 4.60 18.61
N ALA A 508 0.08 4.74 17.28
CA ALA A 508 1.02 5.63 16.62
C ALA A 508 0.86 7.08 17.13
N GLY A 509 -0.37 7.58 17.23
CA GLY A 509 -0.70 8.90 17.78
C GLY A 509 -0.27 9.10 19.23
N MET A 510 -0.21 8.05 20.05
CA MET A 510 0.32 8.14 21.41
C MET A 510 1.85 8.30 21.45
N VAL A 511 2.55 7.70 20.48
CA VAL A 511 4.01 7.59 20.50
C VAL A 511 4.70 8.78 19.80
N ILE A 512 4.14 9.24 18.67
CA ILE A 512 4.57 10.46 17.96
C ILE A 512 4.09 11.69 18.73
#